data_AF-A0A8J7AYH4-F1
#
_entry.id   AF-A0A8J7AYH4-F1
#
_cell.length_a   1.000
_cell.length_b   1.000
_cell.length_c   1.000
_cell.angle_alpha   90.00
_cell.angle_beta   90.00
_cell.angle_gamma   90.00
#
_symmetry.space_group_name_H-M   'P 1'
#
loop_
_entity.id
_entity.type
_entity.pdbx_description
1 polymer ?
#
loop_
_entity_poly.entity_id
_entity_poly.type
_entity_poly.pdbx_seq_one_letter_code
_entity_poly.pdbx_strand_id
1 'polypeptide(L)'
;MSIQAKFSSRFIRFLSLSLTVATLSSLMGQIPAQAQTTFSDVASDYWAAQFIRALVDRDVIRGFADGSFRPDEPITRAQFAVLVGQAFDRPTVRSAVRFRDVPSSYWAASAIQTAYAEGFLSGYPGNVFNPDQPMPRAQVLVALASGLQFEPSGTNASVTGGFRDYDSIPSYADDGVAAATFRDLTVNYPNIDVLNPNRAATRAEVAASIYQGLVATGSAPAIEFPYIP
;
A
#
# COMPACT_ATOMS: atom_id res chain seq x y z
N MET A 1 -34.47 -61.83 60.52
CA MET A 1 -35.52 -62.76 60.06
C MET A 1 -35.50 -62.72 58.52
N SER A 2 -35.29 -63.88 57.89
CA SER A 2 -35.29 -64.18 56.43
C SER A 2 -34.09 -63.62 55.62
N ILE A 3 -33.03 -64.35 55.24
CA ILE A 3 -32.80 -65.63 54.52
C ILE A 3 -32.73 -65.48 52.97
N GLN A 4 -31.51 -65.68 52.44
CA GLN A 4 -31.07 -66.20 51.11
C GLN A 4 -31.37 -65.33 49.85
N ALA A 5 -30.56 -65.30 48.78
CA ALA A 5 -29.77 -66.37 48.19
C ALA A 5 -28.58 -65.87 47.31
N LYS A 6 -27.61 -66.80 47.14
CA LYS A 6 -26.47 -66.86 46.20
C LYS A 6 -26.82 -66.54 44.74
N PHE A 7 -25.85 -66.06 43.94
CA PHE A 7 -25.20 -66.87 42.88
C PHE A 7 -24.10 -66.09 42.14
N SER A 8 -22.98 -66.78 41.91
CA SER A 8 -21.83 -66.38 41.10
C SER A 8 -22.10 -66.48 39.59
N SER A 9 -21.51 -65.60 38.78
CA SER A 9 -21.21 -65.88 37.36
C SER A 9 -20.10 -64.93 36.88
N ARG A 10 -18.85 -65.41 36.79
CA ARG A 10 -18.16 -65.81 35.54
C ARG A 10 -18.03 -64.68 34.49
N PHE A 11 -16.86 -64.05 34.51
CA PHE A 11 -15.93 -63.95 33.37
C PHE A 11 -16.54 -63.65 32.00
N ILE A 12 -16.47 -62.39 31.56
CA ILE A 12 -16.24 -62.06 30.14
C ILE A 12 -15.17 -60.98 30.07
N ARG A 13 -14.00 -61.40 29.58
CA ARG A 13 -12.89 -60.54 29.17
C ARG A 13 -13.36 -59.72 27.97
N PHE A 14 -13.42 -58.40 28.09
CA PHE A 14 -13.46 -57.53 26.91
C PHE A 14 -12.03 -57.27 26.46
N LEU A 15 -11.66 -57.88 25.34
CA LEU A 15 -10.47 -57.57 24.57
C LEU A 15 -10.68 -56.19 23.94
N SER A 16 -10.25 -55.12 24.61
CA SER A 16 -10.23 -53.78 24.02
C SER A 16 -9.08 -53.70 23.02
N LEU A 17 -9.42 -53.82 21.74
CA LEU A 17 -8.52 -53.57 20.61
C LEU A 17 -8.21 -52.06 20.57
N SER A 18 -7.10 -51.64 21.18
CA SER A 18 -6.63 -50.26 21.10
C SER A 18 -6.03 -50.01 19.72
N LEU A 19 -6.83 -49.43 18.82
CA LEU A 19 -6.39 -48.94 17.52
C LEU A 19 -5.68 -47.59 17.74
N THR A 20 -4.36 -47.58 17.88
CA THR A 20 -3.58 -46.34 17.87
C THR A 20 -3.50 -45.83 16.44
N VAL A 21 -4.27 -44.78 16.14
CA VAL A 21 -4.06 -43.96 14.94
C VAL A 21 -2.78 -43.16 15.18
N ALA A 22 -1.67 -43.60 14.58
CA ALA A 22 -0.48 -42.78 14.48
C ALA A 22 -0.79 -41.61 13.53
N THR A 23 -0.98 -40.41 14.08
CA THR A 23 -1.08 -39.20 13.26
C THR A 23 0.29 -38.95 12.64
N LEU A 24 0.45 -39.27 11.35
CA LEU A 24 1.50 -38.65 10.54
C LEU A 24 1.23 -37.15 10.54
N SER A 25 1.92 -36.42 11.41
CA SER A 25 2.04 -34.97 11.28
C SER A 25 2.76 -34.71 9.98
N SER A 26 2.01 -34.40 8.93
CA SER A 26 2.56 -33.87 7.69
C SER A 26 3.41 -32.66 8.06
N LEU A 27 4.73 -32.76 7.94
CA LEU A 27 5.59 -31.60 7.72
C LEU A 27 5.14 -31.01 6.38
N MET A 28 4.07 -30.21 6.39
CA MET A 28 3.83 -29.26 5.32
C MET A 28 4.97 -28.26 5.42
N GLY A 29 6.02 -28.51 4.64
CA GLY A 29 7.04 -27.51 4.38
C GLY A 29 6.31 -26.23 4.00
N GLN A 30 6.55 -25.16 4.76
CA GLN A 30 6.18 -23.83 4.33
C GLN A 30 6.94 -23.58 3.04
N ILE A 31 6.27 -23.71 1.90
CA ILE A 31 6.84 -23.23 0.64
C ILE A 31 6.96 -21.72 0.87
N PRO A 32 8.18 -21.15 0.91
CA PRO A 32 8.31 -19.71 0.99
C PRO A 32 7.57 -19.15 -0.22
N ALA A 33 6.61 -18.25 0.00
CA ALA A 33 5.97 -17.52 -1.08
C ALA A 33 7.10 -16.81 -1.85
N GLN A 34 7.44 -17.33 -3.03
CA GLN A 34 8.48 -16.73 -3.86
C GLN A 34 8.00 -15.32 -4.18
N ALA A 35 8.78 -14.31 -3.80
CA ALA A 35 8.48 -12.92 -4.14
C ALA A 35 8.34 -12.84 -5.65
N GLN A 36 7.16 -12.46 -6.13
CA GLN A 36 6.89 -12.36 -7.55
C GLN A 36 7.63 -11.14 -8.11
N THR A 37 8.77 -11.38 -8.77
CA THR A 37 9.66 -10.32 -9.29
C THR A 37 9.34 -9.89 -10.74
N THR A 38 8.37 -10.57 -11.38
CA THR A 38 7.89 -10.26 -12.73
C THR A 38 6.36 -10.35 -12.79
N PHE A 39 5.74 -9.54 -13.65
CA PHE A 39 4.29 -9.49 -13.80
C PHE A 39 3.90 -9.72 -15.26
N SER A 40 2.78 -10.40 -15.50
CA SER A 40 2.33 -10.76 -16.85
C SER A 40 1.98 -9.55 -17.72
N ASP A 41 1.69 -8.42 -17.11
CA ASP A 41 1.23 -7.16 -17.70
C ASP A 41 2.25 -6.01 -17.52
N VAL A 42 3.47 -6.31 -17.09
CA VAL A 42 4.58 -5.34 -17.04
C VAL A 42 5.72 -5.87 -17.88
N ALA A 43 5.81 -5.41 -19.11
CA ALA A 43 6.93 -5.70 -20.00
C ALA A 43 8.24 -5.17 -19.41
N SER A 44 9.38 -5.79 -19.75
CA SER A 44 10.69 -5.41 -19.22
C SER A 44 11.11 -3.99 -19.59
N ASP A 45 10.59 -3.47 -20.71
CA ASP A 45 10.80 -2.13 -21.26
C ASP A 45 9.65 -1.16 -20.90
N TYR A 46 8.66 -1.59 -20.11
CA TYR A 46 7.64 -0.69 -19.58
C TYR A 46 8.30 0.42 -18.76
N TRP A 47 7.87 1.67 -18.94
CA TRP A 47 8.54 2.85 -18.40
C TRP A 47 8.74 2.79 -16.87
N ALA A 48 7.80 2.17 -16.14
CA ALA A 48 7.86 2.07 -14.68
C ALA A 48 8.48 0.76 -14.18
N ALA A 49 8.93 -0.15 -15.06
CA ALA A 49 9.34 -1.50 -14.68
C ALA A 49 10.45 -1.50 -13.62
N GLN A 50 11.39 -0.56 -13.70
CA GLN A 50 12.49 -0.44 -12.72
C GLN A 50 11.98 -0.02 -11.33
N PHE A 51 11.11 1.00 -11.26
CA PHE A 51 10.50 1.44 -10.00
C PHE A 51 9.65 0.34 -9.37
N ILE A 52 8.84 -0.34 -10.18
CA ILE A 52 7.98 -1.44 -9.74
C ILE A 52 8.84 -2.55 -9.14
N ARG A 53 9.87 -3.04 -9.87
CA ARG A 53 10.75 -4.09 -9.37
C ARG A 53 11.46 -3.67 -8.09
N ALA A 54 11.97 -2.45 -8.03
CA ALA A 54 12.68 -1.95 -6.87
C ALA A 54 11.80 -1.83 -5.61
N LEU A 55 10.51 -1.51 -5.76
CA LEU A 55 9.55 -1.52 -4.66
C LEU A 55 9.09 -2.92 -4.25
N VAL A 56 9.02 -3.86 -5.21
CA VAL A 56 8.76 -5.28 -4.91
C VAL A 56 9.89 -5.87 -4.09
N ASP A 57 11.15 -5.61 -4.48
CA ASP A 57 12.34 -6.08 -3.77
C ASP A 57 12.45 -5.52 -2.33
N ARG A 58 11.70 -4.45 -2.04
CA ARG A 58 11.60 -3.79 -0.72
C ARG A 58 10.34 -4.17 0.06
N ASP A 59 9.54 -5.11 -0.45
CA ASP A 59 8.25 -5.47 0.14
C ASP A 59 7.23 -4.30 0.28
N VAL A 60 7.43 -3.22 -0.49
CA VAL A 60 6.54 -2.04 -0.47
C VAL A 60 5.31 -2.24 -1.35
N ILE A 61 5.44 -3.00 -2.44
CA ILE A 61 4.34 -3.24 -3.36
C ILE A 61 4.35 -4.69 -3.83
N ARG A 62 3.16 -5.27 -3.99
CA ARG A 62 2.98 -6.64 -4.50
C ARG A 62 1.96 -6.63 -5.62
N GLY A 63 2.09 -7.55 -6.57
CA GLY A 63 1.05 -7.81 -7.57
C GLY A 63 -0.14 -8.55 -6.99
N PHE A 64 -1.03 -8.95 -7.89
CA PHE A 64 -2.25 -9.68 -7.58
C PHE A 64 -2.02 -11.18 -7.72
N ALA A 65 -2.91 -11.97 -7.12
CA ALA A 65 -2.81 -13.43 -7.11
C ALA A 65 -2.91 -14.07 -8.51
N ASP A 66 -3.42 -13.33 -9.49
CA ASP A 66 -3.49 -13.73 -10.90
C ASP A 66 -2.16 -13.54 -11.66
N GLY A 67 -1.12 -13.00 -11.00
CA GLY A 67 0.19 -12.74 -11.60
C GLY A 67 0.31 -11.36 -12.26
N SER A 68 -0.73 -10.52 -12.20
CA SER A 68 -0.71 -9.16 -12.75
C SER A 68 -0.23 -8.11 -11.74
N PHE A 69 0.27 -6.98 -12.22
CA PHE A 69 0.54 -5.78 -11.42
C PHE A 69 -0.53 -4.71 -11.56
N ARG A 70 -1.20 -4.66 -12.71
CA ARG A 70 -2.22 -3.68 -13.11
C ARG A 70 -1.68 -2.25 -13.11
N PRO A 71 -0.64 -1.97 -13.93
CA PRO A 71 0.10 -0.72 -13.86
C PRO A 71 -0.74 0.51 -14.21
N ASP A 72 -1.70 0.34 -15.12
CA ASP A 72 -2.54 1.43 -15.64
C ASP A 72 -3.86 1.59 -14.89
N GLU A 73 -4.16 0.71 -13.93
CA GLU A 73 -5.36 0.85 -13.10
C GLU A 73 -5.22 2.03 -12.12
N PRO A 74 -6.29 2.82 -11.90
CA PRO A 74 -6.29 3.85 -10.88
C PRO A 74 -6.05 3.29 -9.47
N ILE A 75 -5.25 3.99 -8.67
CA ILE A 75 -5.07 3.62 -7.26
C ILE A 75 -6.21 4.20 -6.40
N THR A 76 -6.71 3.39 -5.47
CA THR A 76 -7.64 3.83 -4.43
C THR A 76 -6.91 4.45 -3.23
N ARG A 77 -7.62 5.26 -2.44
CA ARG A 77 -7.11 5.83 -1.19
C ARG A 77 -6.64 4.78 -0.19
N ALA A 78 -7.35 3.66 -0.08
CA ALA A 78 -6.97 2.55 0.80
C ALA A 78 -5.68 1.85 0.34
N GLN A 79 -5.54 1.61 -0.96
CA GLN A 79 -4.30 1.04 -1.51
C GLN A 79 -3.12 2.00 -1.31
N PHE A 80 -3.30 3.29 -1.58
CA PHE A 80 -2.26 4.28 -1.34
C PHE A 80 -1.84 4.33 0.13
N ALA A 81 -2.78 4.28 1.09
CA ALA A 81 -2.49 4.23 2.52
C ALA A 81 -1.59 3.03 2.90
N VAL A 82 -1.84 1.86 2.29
CA VAL A 82 -1.01 0.67 2.49
C VAL A 82 0.39 0.89 1.93
N LEU A 83 0.52 1.41 0.71
CA LEU A 83 1.83 1.61 0.10
C LEU A 83 2.69 2.61 0.89
N VAL A 84 2.12 3.74 1.34
CA VAL A 84 2.90 4.72 2.12
C VAL A 84 3.31 4.18 3.49
N GLY A 85 2.44 3.43 4.17
CA GLY A 85 2.77 2.80 5.44
C GLY A 85 3.74 1.62 5.33
N GLN A 86 3.93 1.06 4.14
CA GLN A 86 4.98 0.07 3.85
C GLN A 86 6.29 0.74 3.42
N ALA A 87 6.21 1.86 2.69
CA ALA A 87 7.36 2.58 2.17
C ALA A 87 8.07 3.41 3.25
N PHE A 88 7.32 4.04 4.15
CA PHE A 88 7.84 5.05 5.05
C PHE A 88 7.46 4.72 6.50
N ASP A 89 8.42 4.91 7.40
CA ASP A 89 8.19 4.93 8.84
C ASP A 89 8.34 6.39 9.30
N ARG A 90 7.21 7.05 9.57
CA ARG A 90 7.16 8.49 9.89
C ARG A 90 6.64 8.70 11.31
N PRO A 91 7.15 9.71 12.03
CA PRO A 91 6.55 10.11 13.29
C PRO A 91 5.09 10.53 13.10
N THR A 92 4.22 10.14 14.03
CA THR A 92 2.83 10.58 14.02
C THR A 92 2.75 12.08 14.31
N VAL A 93 2.07 12.83 13.45
CA VAL A 93 1.81 14.28 13.60
C VAL A 93 0.45 14.57 14.25
N ARG A 94 -0.43 13.57 14.34
CA ARG A 94 -1.74 13.65 14.98
C ARG A 94 -2.21 12.29 15.50
N SER A 95 -3.15 12.32 16.44
CA SER A 95 -3.79 11.10 16.94
C SER A 95 -4.64 10.42 15.86
N ALA A 96 -4.58 9.10 15.77
CA ALA A 96 -5.44 8.33 14.88
C ALA A 96 -6.93 8.52 15.24
N VAL A 97 -7.77 8.52 14.20
CA VAL A 97 -9.24 8.62 14.34
C VAL A 97 -9.90 7.40 13.71
N ARG A 98 -11.12 7.09 14.16
CA ARG A 98 -11.98 6.10 13.51
C ARG A 98 -12.84 6.79 12.47
N PHE A 99 -12.74 6.34 11.22
CA PHE A 99 -13.61 6.77 10.15
C PHE A 99 -14.89 5.94 10.13
N ARG A 100 -16.03 6.59 9.89
CA ARG A 100 -17.36 5.97 9.94
C ARG A 100 -17.56 4.91 8.87
N ASP A 101 -16.91 5.08 7.73
CA ASP A 101 -16.95 4.22 6.55
C ASP A 101 -15.77 3.24 6.47
N VAL A 102 -14.97 3.13 7.54
CA VAL A 102 -13.86 2.17 7.64
C VAL A 102 -14.08 1.30 8.89
N PRO A 103 -14.81 0.17 8.75
CA PRO A 103 -14.93 -0.82 9.82
C PRO A 103 -13.56 -1.33 10.27
N SER A 104 -13.41 -1.74 11.53
CA SER A 104 -12.14 -2.28 12.04
C SER A 104 -11.71 -3.58 11.34
N SER A 105 -12.65 -4.31 10.72
CA SER A 105 -12.40 -5.49 9.91
C SER A 105 -12.03 -5.17 8.45
N TYR A 106 -12.06 -3.90 8.05
CA TYR A 106 -11.64 -3.51 6.70
C TYR A 106 -10.16 -3.79 6.53
N TRP A 107 -9.79 -4.42 5.40
CA TRP A 107 -8.44 -4.96 5.16
C TRP A 107 -7.33 -3.91 5.31
N ALA A 108 -7.61 -2.64 4.98
CA ALA A 108 -6.67 -1.53 5.11
C ALA A 108 -6.89 -0.66 6.36
N ALA A 109 -7.74 -1.06 7.31
CA ALA A 109 -8.12 -0.21 8.45
C ALA A 109 -6.92 0.27 9.29
N SER A 110 -5.92 -0.59 9.48
CA SER A 110 -4.70 -0.22 10.20
C SER A 110 -3.85 0.76 9.38
N ALA A 111 -3.62 0.47 8.11
CA ALA A 111 -2.84 1.33 7.23
C ALA A 111 -3.47 2.72 7.05
N ILE A 112 -4.80 2.79 6.98
CA ILE A 112 -5.54 4.06 6.93
C ILE A 112 -5.32 4.88 8.21
N GLN A 113 -5.34 4.25 9.38
CA GLN A 113 -5.07 4.93 10.65
C GLN A 113 -3.63 5.43 10.73
N THR A 114 -2.66 4.62 10.32
CA THR A 114 -1.24 4.98 10.25
C THR A 114 -1.02 6.15 9.29
N ALA A 115 -1.43 6.03 8.03
CA ALA A 115 -1.30 7.08 7.03
C ALA A 115 -2.01 8.38 7.44
N TYR A 116 -3.10 8.29 8.21
CA TYR A 116 -3.72 9.46 8.82
C TYR A 116 -2.84 10.07 9.90
N ALA A 117 -2.42 9.28 10.89
CA ALA A 117 -1.63 9.73 12.03
C ALA A 117 -0.29 10.36 11.61
N GLU A 118 0.35 9.80 10.59
CA GLU A 118 1.61 10.27 10.01
C GLU A 118 1.47 11.48 9.08
N GLY A 119 0.24 11.87 8.73
CA GLY A 119 -0.04 13.07 7.95
C GLY A 119 -0.04 12.86 6.42
N PHE A 120 0.15 11.64 5.92
CA PHE A 120 0.02 11.34 4.49
C PHE A 120 -1.40 11.58 3.97
N LEU A 121 -2.43 11.14 4.71
CA LEU A 121 -3.82 11.23 4.26
C LEU A 121 -4.72 11.88 5.30
N SER A 122 -5.62 12.75 4.87
CA SER A 122 -6.69 13.29 5.70
C SER A 122 -8.05 12.66 5.33
N GLY A 123 -9.00 12.71 6.25
CA GLY A 123 -10.40 12.39 5.98
C GLY A 123 -11.18 13.59 5.46
N TYR A 124 -12.41 13.33 5.04
CA TYR A 124 -13.41 14.30 4.62
C TYR A 124 -14.33 14.69 5.80
N PRO A 125 -15.11 15.78 5.68
CA PRO A 125 -16.09 16.18 6.69
C PRO A 125 -17.02 15.02 7.11
N GLY A 126 -17.34 14.95 8.40
CA GLY A 126 -18.18 13.89 8.95
C GLY A 126 -17.45 12.57 9.26
N ASN A 127 -16.12 12.61 9.45
CA ASN A 127 -15.26 11.46 9.72
C ASN A 127 -15.38 10.36 8.65
N VAL A 128 -15.34 10.75 7.38
CA VAL A 128 -15.42 9.85 6.22
C VAL A 128 -14.05 9.76 5.56
N PHE A 129 -13.60 8.55 5.19
CA PHE A 129 -12.32 8.36 4.53
C PHE A 129 -12.44 8.15 3.01
N ASN A 130 -13.54 7.56 2.53
CA ASN A 130 -13.76 7.07 1.17
C ASN A 130 -12.63 6.13 0.69
N PRO A 131 -12.51 4.91 1.26
CA PRO A 131 -11.37 4.03 0.99
C PRO A 131 -11.23 3.61 -0.49
N ASP A 132 -12.34 3.44 -1.19
CA ASP A 132 -12.37 2.97 -2.59
C ASP A 132 -12.29 4.11 -3.62
N GLN A 133 -12.25 5.36 -3.18
CA GLN A 133 -12.17 6.50 -4.09
C GLN A 133 -10.80 6.53 -4.79
N PRO A 134 -10.77 6.59 -6.14
CA PRO A 134 -9.53 6.84 -6.87
C PRO A 134 -8.91 8.19 -6.53
N MET A 135 -7.58 8.23 -6.41
CA MET A 135 -6.87 9.46 -6.06
C MET A 135 -6.43 10.24 -7.30
N PRO A 136 -6.80 11.54 -7.45
CA PRO A 136 -6.21 12.40 -8.46
C PRO A 136 -4.69 12.53 -8.28
N ARG A 137 -3.95 12.73 -9.37
CA ARG A 137 -2.48 12.91 -9.35
C ARG A 137 -2.03 14.00 -8.41
N ALA A 138 -2.68 15.17 -8.42
CA ALA A 138 -2.36 16.24 -7.49
C ALA A 138 -2.55 15.81 -6.02
N GLN A 139 -3.57 14.99 -5.72
CA GLN A 139 -3.79 14.51 -4.36
C GLN A 139 -2.70 13.53 -3.91
N VAL A 140 -2.17 12.69 -4.80
CA VAL A 140 -1.04 11.79 -4.50
C VAL A 140 0.22 12.61 -4.14
N LEU A 141 0.54 13.63 -4.94
CA LEU A 141 1.71 14.48 -4.70
C LEU A 141 1.60 15.26 -3.39
N VAL A 142 0.43 15.87 -3.14
CA VAL A 142 0.14 16.56 -1.87
C VAL A 142 0.29 15.61 -0.68
N ALA A 143 -0.23 14.38 -0.79
CA ALA A 143 -0.15 13.39 0.27
C ALA A 143 1.30 13.00 0.58
N LEU A 144 2.12 12.75 -0.45
CA LEU A 144 3.54 12.43 -0.28
C LEU A 144 4.31 13.61 0.31
N ALA A 145 4.15 14.82 -0.23
CA ALA A 145 4.81 16.01 0.31
C ALA A 145 4.44 16.26 1.78
N SER A 146 3.16 16.10 2.13
CA SER A 146 2.67 16.29 3.50
C SER A 146 3.24 15.26 4.48
N GLY A 147 3.16 13.96 4.16
CA GLY A 147 3.66 12.91 5.07
C GLY A 147 5.19 12.87 5.18
N LEU A 148 5.90 13.30 4.14
CA LEU A 148 7.35 13.46 4.16
C LEU A 148 7.80 14.81 4.74
N GLN A 149 6.86 15.70 5.07
CA GLN A 149 7.10 17.03 5.61
C GLN A 149 8.01 17.87 4.70
N PHE A 150 7.74 17.82 3.39
CA PHE A 150 8.40 18.64 2.41
C PHE A 150 7.67 19.96 2.26
N GLU A 151 8.41 21.04 2.50
CA GLU A 151 7.96 22.40 2.26
C GLU A 151 8.29 22.82 0.82
N PRO A 152 7.44 23.65 0.18
CA PRO A 152 7.80 24.27 -1.08
C PRO A 152 9.02 25.18 -0.88
N SER A 153 9.99 25.13 -1.78
CA SER A 153 11.09 26.10 -1.79
C SER A 153 10.83 27.19 -2.84
N GLY A 154 10.67 28.43 -2.40
CA GLY A 154 10.46 29.58 -3.28
C GLY A 154 8.99 30.01 -3.38
N THR A 155 8.67 30.84 -4.38
CA THR A 155 7.28 31.19 -4.72
C THR A 155 6.69 30.11 -5.62
N ASN A 156 5.54 29.52 -5.25
CA ASN A 156 4.87 28.43 -5.98
C ASN A 156 4.81 28.64 -7.51
N ALA A 157 4.66 29.89 -7.94
CA ALA A 157 4.62 30.32 -9.33
C ALA A 157 5.83 29.90 -10.20
N SER A 158 7.00 29.65 -9.63
CA SER A 158 8.20 29.25 -10.40
C SER A 158 8.32 27.74 -10.61
N VAL A 159 7.66 26.92 -9.78
CA VAL A 159 7.76 25.44 -9.84
C VAL A 159 6.56 24.85 -10.57
N THR A 160 5.34 25.29 -10.27
CA THR A 160 4.14 24.80 -10.98
C THR A 160 4.02 25.40 -12.38
N GLY A 161 4.59 26.58 -12.63
CA GLY A 161 4.60 27.23 -13.94
C GLY A 161 5.36 26.48 -15.04
N GLY A 162 6.13 25.45 -14.69
CA GLY A 162 6.77 24.54 -15.65
C GLY A 162 5.80 23.57 -16.34
N PHE A 163 4.60 23.37 -15.77
CA PHE A 163 3.59 22.50 -16.37
C PHE A 163 2.69 23.25 -17.35
N ARG A 164 2.45 22.69 -18.53
CA ARG A 164 1.51 23.25 -19.52
C ARG A 164 0.07 23.32 -19.04
N ASP A 165 -0.28 22.49 -18.07
CA ASP A 165 -1.61 22.39 -17.47
C ASP A 165 -1.65 22.88 -16.02
N TYR A 166 -0.74 23.79 -15.66
CA TYR A 166 -0.67 24.36 -14.30
C TYR A 166 -1.99 25.02 -13.85
N ASP A 167 -2.73 25.66 -14.77
CA ASP A 167 -4.05 26.26 -14.49
C ASP A 167 -5.10 25.22 -14.05
N SER A 168 -4.85 23.93 -14.31
CA SER A 168 -5.73 22.84 -13.87
C SER A 168 -5.41 22.33 -12.47
N ILE A 169 -4.32 22.78 -11.85
CA ILE A 169 -3.94 22.38 -10.48
C ILE A 169 -4.94 23.03 -9.51
N PRO A 170 -5.67 22.24 -8.69
CA PRO A 170 -6.55 22.81 -7.69
C PRO A 170 -5.78 23.69 -6.70
N SER A 171 -6.36 24.83 -6.29
CA SER A 171 -5.70 25.78 -5.40
C SER A 171 -5.21 25.16 -4.08
N TYR A 172 -5.95 24.19 -3.54
CA TYR A 172 -5.55 23.47 -2.32
C TYR A 172 -4.28 22.61 -2.50
N ALA A 173 -3.92 22.28 -3.73
CA ALA A 173 -2.83 21.38 -4.06
C ALA A 173 -1.55 22.11 -4.48
N ASP A 174 -1.59 23.42 -4.68
CA ASP A 174 -0.49 24.21 -5.25
C ASP A 174 0.82 24.04 -4.46
N ASP A 175 0.79 24.27 -3.15
CA ASP A 175 1.97 24.10 -2.27
C ASP A 175 2.50 22.67 -2.30
N GLY A 176 1.62 21.67 -2.20
CA GLY A 176 2.02 20.27 -2.13
C GLY A 176 2.57 19.74 -3.45
N VAL A 177 2.01 20.18 -4.58
CA VAL A 177 2.54 19.85 -5.92
C VAL A 177 3.88 20.54 -6.15
N ALA A 178 4.01 21.81 -5.74
CA ALA A 178 5.29 22.52 -5.81
C ALA A 178 6.37 21.83 -4.96
N ALA A 179 6.05 21.49 -3.71
CA ALA A 179 6.96 20.78 -2.81
C ALA A 179 7.37 19.40 -3.35
N ALA A 180 6.40 18.62 -3.84
CA ALA A 180 6.69 17.32 -4.44
C ALA A 180 7.57 17.43 -5.69
N THR A 181 7.30 18.41 -6.55
CA THR A 181 8.09 18.64 -7.77
C THR A 181 9.51 19.08 -7.44
N PHE A 182 9.68 20.03 -6.50
CA PHE A 182 11.01 20.46 -6.05
C PHE A 182 11.86 19.33 -5.43
N ARG A 183 11.19 18.29 -4.91
CA ARG A 183 11.84 17.12 -4.30
C ARG A 183 11.91 15.92 -5.24
N ASP A 184 11.68 16.13 -6.54
CA ASP A 184 11.75 15.09 -7.58
C ASP A 184 10.74 13.94 -7.42
N LEU A 185 9.65 14.14 -6.66
CA LEU A 185 8.59 13.14 -6.47
C LEU A 185 7.64 13.06 -7.67
N THR A 186 7.56 14.13 -8.45
CA THR A 186 6.70 14.20 -9.62
C THR A 186 7.30 13.39 -10.75
N VAL A 187 6.58 12.36 -11.21
CA VAL A 187 6.99 11.54 -12.35
C VAL A 187 5.95 11.68 -13.46
N ASN A 188 6.36 12.22 -14.60
CA ASN A 188 5.48 12.62 -15.70
C ASN A 188 5.88 11.93 -17.01
N TYR A 189 5.39 10.70 -17.21
CA TYR A 189 5.58 9.95 -18.45
C TYR A 189 4.35 10.05 -19.37
N PRO A 190 4.52 10.22 -20.70
CA PRO A 190 5.77 10.51 -21.42
C PRO A 190 6.05 12.01 -21.57
N ASN A 191 5.21 12.89 -21.02
CA ASN A 191 5.36 14.34 -21.18
C ASN A 191 5.74 14.96 -19.85
N ILE A 192 7.03 15.28 -19.69
CA ILE A 192 7.60 15.84 -18.45
C ILE A 192 6.86 17.09 -17.97
N ASP A 193 6.35 17.89 -18.91
CA ASP A 193 5.69 19.18 -18.68
C ASP A 193 4.15 19.09 -18.59
N VAL A 194 3.57 17.89 -18.44
CA VAL A 194 2.10 17.72 -18.27
C VAL A 194 1.79 16.89 -17.04
N LEU A 195 1.16 17.50 -16.05
CA LEU A 195 0.88 16.86 -14.77
C LEU A 195 -0.42 16.03 -14.81
N ASN A 196 -1.44 16.45 -15.55
CA ASN A 196 -2.81 15.95 -15.50
C ASN A 196 -3.38 15.88 -14.05
N PRO A 197 -3.41 17.01 -13.31
CA PRO A 197 -3.59 17.03 -11.85
C PRO A 197 -4.91 16.40 -11.38
N ASN A 198 -5.97 16.51 -12.18
CA ASN A 198 -7.32 16.04 -11.85
C ASN A 198 -7.61 14.60 -12.33
N ARG A 199 -6.72 14.00 -13.14
CA ARG A 199 -6.85 12.60 -13.54
C ARG A 199 -6.48 11.69 -12.38
N ALA A 200 -7.19 10.57 -12.22
CA ALA A 200 -6.80 9.55 -11.27
C ALA A 200 -5.39 9.01 -11.58
N ALA A 201 -4.53 8.97 -10.57
CA ALA A 201 -3.18 8.45 -10.68
C ALA A 201 -3.23 6.92 -10.88
N THR A 202 -2.44 6.43 -11.83
CA THR A 202 -2.31 4.99 -12.01
C THR A 202 -1.40 4.39 -10.94
N ARG A 203 -1.51 3.08 -10.77
CA ARG A 203 -0.68 2.35 -9.82
C ARG A 203 0.82 2.42 -10.16
N ALA A 204 1.18 2.44 -11.45
CA ALA A 204 2.56 2.63 -11.88
C ALA A 204 3.10 4.03 -11.57
N GLU A 205 2.27 5.07 -11.76
CA GLU A 205 2.62 6.45 -11.42
C GLU A 205 2.88 6.61 -9.92
N VAL A 206 2.01 6.03 -9.09
CA VAL A 206 2.20 6.04 -7.64
C VAL A 206 3.44 5.25 -7.22
N ALA A 207 3.71 4.09 -7.84
CA ALA A 207 4.92 3.33 -7.58
C ALA A 207 6.18 4.16 -7.88
N ALA A 208 6.22 4.86 -9.01
CA ALA A 208 7.34 5.73 -9.36
C ALA A 208 7.50 6.88 -8.35
N SER A 209 6.43 7.59 -7.99
CA SER A 209 6.49 8.69 -7.01
C SER A 209 6.85 8.24 -5.59
N ILE A 210 6.39 7.07 -5.14
CA ILE A 210 6.81 6.49 -3.85
C ILE A 210 8.29 6.15 -3.87
N TYR A 211 8.80 5.55 -4.96
CA TYR A 211 10.22 5.28 -5.09
C TYR A 211 11.03 6.57 -5.04
N GLN A 212 10.59 7.63 -5.71
CA GLN A 212 11.25 8.94 -5.60
C GLN A 212 11.20 9.51 -4.18
N GLY A 213 10.11 9.31 -3.44
CA GLY A 213 10.07 9.63 -2.01
C GLY A 213 11.13 8.88 -1.19
N LEU A 214 11.41 7.61 -1.51
CA LEU A 214 12.50 6.85 -0.89
C LEU A 214 13.87 7.42 -1.27
N VAL A 215 14.07 7.85 -2.52
CA VAL A 215 15.32 8.51 -2.96
C VAL A 215 15.51 9.84 -2.22
N ALA A 216 14.47 10.69 -2.19
CA ALA A 216 14.49 12.01 -1.56
C ALA A 216 14.76 11.96 -0.04
N THR A 217 14.45 10.83 0.60
CA THR A 217 14.72 10.59 2.04
C THR A 217 16.01 9.82 2.30
N GLY A 218 16.78 9.46 1.26
CA GLY A 218 18.02 8.69 1.38
C GLY A 218 17.81 7.20 1.64
N SER A 219 16.59 6.69 1.49
CA SER A 219 16.21 5.29 1.73
C SER A 219 16.36 4.39 0.49
N ALA A 220 16.61 4.97 -0.68
CA ALA A 220 16.89 4.24 -1.92
C ALA A 220 17.89 4.99 -2.81
N PRO A 221 18.68 4.27 -3.64
CA PRO A 221 19.51 4.91 -4.66
C PRO A 221 18.66 5.48 -5.79
N ALA A 222 19.14 6.56 -6.40
CA ALA A 222 18.49 7.15 -7.58
C ALA A 222 18.45 6.14 -8.75
N ILE A 223 17.33 6.14 -9.48
CA ILE A 223 17.20 5.49 -10.79
C ILE A 223 17.21 6.62 -11.82
N GLU A 224 18.13 6.58 -12.77
CA GLU A 224 18.17 7.56 -13.86
C GLU A 224 16.88 7.46 -14.69
N PHE A 225 16.11 8.55 -14.71
CA PHE A 225 14.83 8.57 -15.40
C PHE A 225 14.57 9.96 -16.01
N PRO A 226 14.40 10.09 -17.33
CA PRO A 226 14.35 11.38 -18.02
C PRO A 226 12.99 12.10 -17.92
N TYR A 227 12.06 11.59 -17.10
CA TYR A 227 10.70 12.12 -16.97
C TYR A 227 10.39 12.60 -15.53
N ILE A 228 11.43 13.15 -14.88
CA ILE A 228 11.36 13.87 -13.61
C ILE A 228 11.51 15.37 -13.95
N PRO A 229 10.48 16.22 -13.74
CA PRO A 229 10.44 17.62 -14.16
C PRO A 229 11.47 18.55 -13.51
#